data_AF-A0A139C9W8-F1
#
_entry.id   AF-A0A139C9W8-F1
#
_cell.length_a   1.000
_cell.length_b   1.000
_cell.length_c   1.000
_cell.angle_alpha   90.00
_cell.angle_beta   90.00
_cell.angle_gamma   90.00
#
_symmetry.space_group_name_H-M   'P 1'
#
loop_
_entity.id
_entity.type
_entity.pdbx_description
1 polymer ?
#
loop_
_entity_poly.entity_id
_entity_poly.type
_entity_poly.pdbx_seq_one_letter_code
_entity_poly.pdbx_strand_id
1 'polypeptide(L)'
;MKLNVNNLKKLIDKEFDGNIAAFARAIGVNRSTAFKAIESESAGNLFAGHLISFCDNKDINFRKYIFLPNMVKKVNQPTDMEIAESA
;
A
#
# COMPACT_ATOMS: atom_id res chain seq x y z
N MET A 1 3.39 -4.56 6.82
CA MET A 1 3.70 -3.19 6.36
C MET A 1 3.08 -2.22 7.34
N LYS A 2 3.75 -1.10 7.66
CA LYS A 2 3.18 -0.09 8.58
C LYS A 2 2.62 1.10 7.79
N LEU A 3 1.53 1.70 8.27
CA LEU A 3 0.99 2.91 7.67
C LEU A 3 1.55 4.17 8.33
N ASN A 4 1.74 5.20 7.51
CA ASN A 4 1.90 6.56 7.99
C ASN A 4 0.50 7.17 8.17
N VAL A 5 -0.12 6.86 9.30
CA VAL A 5 -1.50 7.26 9.60
C VAL A 5 -1.67 8.78 9.61
N ASN A 6 -0.65 9.53 10.04
CA ASN A 6 -0.70 10.99 10.02
C ASN A 6 -0.83 11.55 8.60
N ASN A 7 -0.03 11.04 7.65
CA ASN A 7 -0.15 11.46 6.25
C ASN A 7 -1.42 10.93 5.60
N LEU A 8 -1.90 9.74 5.98
CA LEU A 8 -3.18 9.21 5.53
C LEU A 8 -4.34 10.09 5.98
N LYS A 9 -4.38 10.49 7.25
CA LYS A 9 -5.43 11.37 7.79
C LYS A 9 -5.43 12.70 7.04
N LYS A 10 -4.27 13.31 6.79
CA LYS A 10 -4.15 14.53 5.97
C LYS A 10 -4.67 14.35 4.54
N LEU A 11 -4.42 13.19 3.93
CA LEU A 11 -4.96 12.86 2.60
C LEU A 11 -6.49 12.73 2.66
N ILE A 12 -7.02 12.05 3.68
CA ILE A 12 -8.46 11.85 3.88
C ILE A 12 -9.16 13.19 4.12
N ASP A 13 -8.61 14.05 4.97
CA ASP A 13 -9.12 15.41 5.19
C ASP A 13 -9.12 16.21 3.89
N LYS A 14 -7.98 16.25 3.17
CA LYS A 14 -7.83 17.10 1.98
C LYS A 14 -8.68 16.65 0.79
N GLU A 15 -8.69 15.35 0.48
CA GLU A 15 -9.29 14.82 -0.75
C GLU A 15 -10.70 14.27 -0.54
N PHE A 16 -11.07 14.00 0.71
CA PHE A 16 -12.32 13.31 1.04
C PHE A 16 -13.09 13.99 2.18
N ASP A 17 -12.71 15.21 2.58
CA ASP A 17 -13.38 15.98 3.64
C ASP A 17 -13.51 15.20 4.96
N GLY A 18 -12.45 14.45 5.30
CA GLY A 18 -12.43 13.60 6.50
C GLY A 18 -13.25 12.30 6.38
N ASN A 19 -13.89 12.05 5.25
CA ASN A 19 -14.80 10.93 5.07
C ASN A 19 -14.07 9.62 4.74
N ILE A 20 -13.86 8.79 5.76
CA ILE A 20 -13.23 7.46 5.63
C ILE A 20 -14.00 6.54 4.68
N ALA A 21 -15.33 6.63 4.61
CA ALA A 21 -16.11 5.79 3.70
C ALA A 21 -15.90 6.17 2.24
N ALA A 22 -15.78 7.47 1.94
CA ALA A 22 -15.45 7.97 0.60
C ALA A 22 -14.03 7.55 0.20
N PHE A 23 -13.06 7.69 1.11
CA PHE A 23 -11.70 7.21 0.91
C PHE A 23 -11.66 5.70 0.61
N ALA A 24 -12.36 4.88 1.42
CA ALA A 24 -12.42 3.44 1.24
C ALA A 24 -12.96 3.05 -0.15
N ARG A 25 -14.02 3.72 -0.60
CA ARG A 25 -14.57 3.52 -1.96
C ARG A 25 -13.57 3.90 -3.04
N ALA A 26 -12.87 5.01 -2.88
CA ALA A 26 -11.90 5.49 -3.87
C ALA A 26 -10.69 4.56 -4.04
N ILE A 27 -10.23 3.92 -2.96
CA ILE A 27 -9.16 2.91 -3.03
C ILE A 27 -9.69 1.49 -3.35
N GLY A 28 -11.02 1.30 -3.38
CA GLY A 28 -11.64 0.02 -3.71
C GLY A 28 -11.65 -1.01 -2.57
N VAL A 29 -11.72 -0.57 -1.30
CA VAL A 29 -11.87 -1.46 -0.14
C VAL A 29 -13.15 -1.14 0.64
N ASN A 30 -13.58 -2.06 1.51
CA ASN A 30 -14.72 -1.77 2.38
C ASN A 30 -14.33 -0.79 3.52
N ARG A 31 -15.32 -0.06 4.05
CA ARG A 31 -15.11 0.92 5.12
C ARG A 31 -14.43 0.32 6.36
N SER A 32 -14.82 -0.88 6.75
CA SER A 32 -14.30 -1.55 7.95
C SER A 32 -12.81 -1.89 7.83
N THR A 33 -12.36 -2.31 6.65
CA THR A 33 -10.95 -2.58 6.33
C THR A 33 -10.14 -1.29 6.38
N ALA A 34 -10.64 -0.21 5.79
CA ALA A 34 -9.98 1.10 5.86
C ALA A 34 -9.89 1.61 7.30
N PHE A 35 -10.99 1.53 8.06
CA PHE A 35 -11.03 1.96 9.45
C PHE A 35 -10.06 1.15 10.32
N LYS A 36 -10.10 -0.20 10.22
CA LYS A 36 -9.17 -1.08 10.96
C LYS A 36 -7.72 -0.81 10.60
N ALA A 37 -7.40 -0.59 9.32
CA ALA A 37 -6.03 -0.30 8.90
C ALA A 37 -5.52 1.02 9.49
N ILE A 38 -6.36 2.06 9.49
CA ILE A 38 -6.05 3.38 10.07
C ILE A 38 -5.90 3.30 11.59
N GLU A 39 -6.80 2.60 12.28
CA GLU A 39 -6.80 2.48 13.75
C GLU A 39 -5.62 1.65 14.26
N SER A 40 -5.32 0.53 13.60
CA SER A 40 -4.23 -0.37 14.00
C SER A 40 -2.83 0.07 13.50
N GLU A 41 -2.76 1.17 12.75
CA GLU A 41 -1.58 1.61 11.99
C GLU A 41 -0.97 0.53 11.07
N SER A 42 -1.71 -0.54 10.78
CA SER A 42 -1.22 -1.72 10.10
C SER A 42 -1.96 -1.90 8.78
N ALA A 43 -1.20 -1.97 7.70
CA ALA A 43 -1.74 -2.35 6.39
C ALA A 43 -1.53 -3.84 6.17
N GLY A 44 -2.63 -4.57 6.09
CA GLY A 44 -2.64 -5.87 5.43
C GLY A 44 -2.27 -5.72 3.95
N ASN A 45 -1.79 -6.80 3.34
CA ASN A 45 -1.31 -6.79 1.94
C ASN A 45 -2.38 -6.28 0.97
N LEU A 46 -3.65 -6.63 1.20
CA LEU A 46 -4.78 -6.11 0.43
C LEU A 46 -4.89 -4.59 0.50
N PHE A 47 -5.01 -4.02 1.71
CA PHE A 47 -5.13 -2.57 1.86
C PHE A 47 -3.93 -1.82 1.26
N ALA A 48 -2.71 -2.33 1.49
CA ALA A 48 -1.50 -1.75 0.93
C ALA A 48 -1.51 -1.76 -0.61
N GLY A 49 -1.85 -2.89 -1.24
CA GLY A 49 -1.90 -3.00 -2.71
C GLY A 49 -2.94 -2.07 -3.33
N HIS A 50 -4.12 -1.97 -2.73
CA HIS A 50 -5.17 -1.04 -3.15
C HIS A 50 -4.75 0.42 -3.00
N LEU A 51 -4.10 0.78 -1.89
CA LEU A 51 -3.60 2.13 -1.67
C LEU A 51 -2.48 2.50 -2.66
N ILE A 52 -1.56 1.57 -2.96
CA ILE A 52 -0.52 1.78 -3.98
C ILE A 52 -1.15 2.02 -5.34
N SER A 53 -2.10 1.17 -5.73
CA SER A 53 -2.81 1.32 -7.02
C SER A 53 -3.54 2.66 -7.12
N PHE A 54 -4.19 3.11 -6.04
CA PHE A 54 -4.81 4.43 -5.98
C PHE A 54 -3.78 5.56 -6.13
N CYS A 55 -2.65 5.45 -5.46
CA CYS A 55 -1.57 6.42 -5.54
C CYS A 55 -0.97 6.49 -6.96
N ASP A 56 -0.71 5.35 -7.59
CA ASP A 56 -0.19 5.30 -8.96
C ASP A 56 -1.16 5.92 -9.96
N ASN A 57 -2.46 5.65 -9.85
CA ASN A 57 -3.50 6.26 -10.71
C ASN A 57 -3.60 7.79 -10.56
N LYS A 58 -3.12 8.35 -9.45
CA LYS A 58 -3.13 9.79 -9.18
C LYS A 58 -1.74 10.45 -9.29
N ASP A 59 -0.73 9.72 -9.74
CA ASP A 59 0.68 10.19 -9.75
C ASP A 59 1.17 10.67 -8.36
N ILE A 60 0.72 10.00 -7.30
CA ILE A 60 1.10 10.31 -5.91
C ILE A 60 2.13 9.30 -5.43
N ASN A 61 3.20 9.78 -4.78
CA ASN A 61 4.18 8.89 -4.17
C ASN A 61 3.60 8.15 -2.95
N PHE A 62 3.29 6.86 -3.11
CA PHE A 62 2.73 6.00 -2.05
C PHE A 62 3.64 5.84 -0.83
N ARG A 63 4.96 6.06 -0.96
CA ARG A 63 5.94 5.97 0.14
C ARG A 63 5.70 7.01 1.23
N LYS A 64 4.90 8.05 0.94
CA LYS A 64 4.44 9.02 1.94
C LYS A 64 3.44 8.42 2.93
N TYR A 65 2.75 7.35 2.52
CA TYR A 65 1.62 6.75 3.25
C TYR A 65 1.92 5.34 3.77
N ILE A 66 2.86 4.62 3.16
CA ILE A 66 3.24 3.26 3.54
C ILE A 66 4.73 3.20 3.88
N PHE A 67 5.03 2.72 5.08
CA PHE A 67 6.38 2.33 5.48
C PHE A 67 6.62 0.88 5.07
N LEU A 68 7.50 0.72 4.08
CA LEU A 68 8.01 -0.58 3.66
C LEU A 68 9.12 -1.01 4.62
N PRO A 69 9.17 -2.30 5.02
CA PRO A 69 10.29 -2.80 5.82
C PRO A 69 11.58 -2.72 5.00
N ASN A 70 12.68 -2.35 5.65
CA ASN A 70 14.01 -2.24 5.02
C ASN A 70 14.54 -3.59 4.50
N MET A 71 13.95 -4.70 4.92
CA MET A 71 14.28 -6.05 4.47
C MET A 71 13.01 -6.78 4.07
N VAL A 72 12.93 -7.16 2.79
CA VAL A 72 11.95 -8.10 2.26
C VAL A 72 12.68 -9.31 1.73
N LYS A 73 12.23 -10.53 2.08
CA LYS A 73 12.71 -11.74 1.41
C LYS A 73 12.24 -11.66 -0.04
N LYS A 74 13.17 -11.56 -0.99
CA LYS A 74 12.86 -11.67 -2.42
C LYS A 74 12.33 -13.08 -2.67
N VAL A 75 11.10 -13.19 -3.16
CA VAL A 75 10.44 -14.49 -3.42
C VAL A 75 10.77 -15.07 -4.80
N ASN A 76 11.35 -14.25 -5.69
CA ASN A 76 11.89 -14.65 -6.98
C ASN A 76 13.35 -14.18 -7.05
N GLN A 77 14.25 -14.93 -6.42
CA GLN A 77 15.65 -14.87 -6.81
C GLN A 77 15.82 -15.90 -7.94
N PRO A 78 16.37 -15.55 -9.11
CA PRO A 78 16.78 -16.58 -10.05
C PRO A 78 17.76 -17.48 -9.30
N THR A 79 17.38 -18.74 -9.10
CA THR A 79 18.32 -19.76 -8.66
C THR A 79 19.33 -19.93 -9.79
N ASP A 80 20.60 -19.63 -9.53
CA ASP A 80 21.72 -19.98 -10.39
C ASP A 80 21.61 -21.44 -10.87
N MET A 81 21.19 -21.63 -12.12
CA MET A 81 21.30 -22.79 -13.04
C MET A 81 20.22 -22.57 -14.12
N GLU A 82 20.49 -22.41 -15.41
CA GLU A 82 21.42 -23.14 -16.27
C GLU A 82 22.19 -22.18 -17.22
N ILE A 83 23.50 -22.03 -16.99
CA ILE A 83 24.45 -21.84 -18.10
C ILE A 83 24.96 -23.24 -18.45
N ALA A 84 24.34 -23.87 -19.43
CA ALA A 84 24.82 -25.06 -20.15
C ALA A 84 23.84 -25.24 -21.33
N GLU A 85 24.19 -25.33 -22.60
CA GLU A 85 25.45 -25.44 -23.32
C GLU A 85 25.26 -24.71 -24.67
N SER A 86 26.24 -23.89 -25.07
CA SER A 86 26.52 -23.67 -26.49
C SER A 86 27.67 -24.59 -26.84
N ALA A 87 27.37 -25.69 -27.51
CA ALA A 87 28.30 -26.54 -28.23
C ALA A 87 27.68 -26.90 -29.58
#